data_AF-A0A9Q3FBS3-F1
#
_entry.id   AF-A0A9Q3FBS3-F1
#
_cell.length_a   1.000
_cell.length_b   1.000
_cell.length_c   1.000
_cell.angle_alpha   90.00
_cell.angle_beta   90.00
_cell.angle_gamma   90.00
#
_symmetry.space_group_name_H-M   'P 1'
#
loop_
_entity.id
_entity.type
_entity.pdbx_description
1 polymer ?
#
loop_
_entity_poly.entity_id
_entity_poly.type
_entity_poly.pdbx_seq_one_letter_code
_entity_poly.pdbx_strand_id
1 'polypeptide(L)'
;MQRLRNFLKERIGDDIGKHLNNPVDNCADCLISKSKRRSELLPTKRTTGPMDIVASDIMGPFDQANINSGQWALTIRDISSTYGECHIITTKDDAAAVLQGVIARWEVKCDRKLKVLRTDGGSEFWSKGMLHWCSMKGIMHEQSLPMNHKQNGVAERYNRSVADIRRTIL
;
A
#
# COMPACT_ATOMS: atom_id res chain seq x y z
N MET A 1 -11.28 -4.49 20.12
CA MET A 1 -12.73 -4.19 20.04
C MET A 1 -13.52 -4.50 21.32
N GLN A 2 -13.17 -5.54 22.09
CA GLN A 2 -13.91 -5.91 23.32
C GLN A 2 -13.74 -4.89 24.47
N ARG A 3 -12.52 -4.38 24.70
CA ARG A 3 -12.23 -3.38 25.75
C ARG A 3 -12.96 -2.04 25.54
N LEU A 4 -13.08 -1.57 24.30
CA LEU A 4 -13.78 -0.32 23.98
C LEU A 4 -15.29 -0.47 24.22
N ARG A 5 -15.87 -1.65 23.91
CA ARG A 5 -17.28 -1.96 24.20
C ARG A 5 -17.57 -1.99 25.70
N ASN A 6 -16.66 -2.56 26.50
CA ASN A 6 -16.84 -2.60 27.96
C ASN A 6 -16.71 -1.20 28.58
N PHE A 7 -15.77 -0.36 28.10
CA PHE A 7 -15.60 1.02 28.56
C PHE A 7 -16.83 1.90 28.26
N LEU A 8 -17.42 1.74 27.07
CA LEU A 8 -18.65 2.46 26.70
C LEU A 8 -19.85 2.04 27.55
N LYS A 9 -19.94 0.75 27.91
CA LYS A 9 -20.97 0.22 28.82
C LYS A 9 -20.86 0.76 30.24
N GLU A 10 -19.65 0.76 30.79
CA GLU A 10 -19.45 1.08 32.22
C GLU A 10 -19.53 2.57 32.54
N ARG A 11 -19.18 3.46 31.60
CA ARG A 11 -19.13 4.91 31.86
C ARG A 11 -20.25 5.74 31.26
N ILE A 12 -20.93 5.26 30.22
CA ILE A 12 -21.85 6.09 29.43
C ILE A 12 -23.30 5.57 29.42
N GLY A 13 -23.54 4.40 30.01
CA GLY A 13 -24.88 3.81 30.16
C GLY A 13 -25.38 3.08 28.91
N ASP A 14 -26.06 1.95 29.12
CA ASP A 14 -26.56 1.04 28.08
C ASP A 14 -27.64 1.64 27.15
N ASP A 15 -28.11 2.86 27.41
CA ASP A 15 -29.30 3.45 26.78
C ASP A 15 -29.05 4.57 25.77
N ILE A 16 -27.80 4.97 25.51
CA ILE A 16 -27.52 5.99 24.48
C ILE A 16 -27.97 5.51 23.10
N GLY A 17 -27.78 4.22 22.79
CA GLY A 17 -28.23 3.65 21.52
C GLY A 17 -29.75 3.61 21.35
N LYS A 18 -30.53 3.65 22.45
CA LYS A 18 -32.00 3.53 22.40
C LYS A 18 -32.72 4.87 22.23
N HIS A 19 -32.07 5.98 22.61
CA HIS A 19 -32.59 7.34 22.44
C HIS A 19 -32.01 8.07 21.22
N LEU A 20 -30.98 7.52 20.59
CA LEU A 20 -30.56 7.92 19.25
C LEU A 20 -31.56 7.36 18.24
N ASN A 21 -32.69 8.05 18.05
CA ASN A 21 -33.51 7.90 16.84
C ASN A 21 -32.60 8.21 15.64
N ASN A 22 -32.01 7.16 15.08
CA ASN A 22 -30.91 7.15 14.11
C ASN A 22 -30.80 8.44 13.25
N PRO A 23 -30.09 9.51 13.72
CA PRO A 23 -29.88 10.70 12.89
C PRO A 23 -28.70 10.48 11.95
N VAL A 24 -27.89 9.44 12.22
CA VAL A 24 -26.65 9.15 11.52
C VAL A 24 -26.90 8.67 10.09
N ASP A 25 -28.09 8.10 9.82
CA ASP A 25 -28.47 7.67 8.47
C ASP A 25 -28.95 8.83 7.58
N ASN A 26 -29.25 10.02 8.14
CA ASN A 26 -29.82 11.17 7.41
C ASN A 26 -28.99 12.47 7.51
N CYS A 27 -27.88 12.48 8.24
CA CYS A 27 -27.00 13.65 8.29
C CYS A 27 -26.13 13.69 7.03
N ALA A 28 -26.40 14.64 6.13
CA ALA A 28 -25.67 14.82 4.87
C ALA A 28 -24.15 14.92 5.08
N ASP A 29 -23.71 15.70 6.06
CA ASP A 29 -22.28 15.86 6.36
C ASP A 29 -21.64 14.57 6.85
N CYS A 30 -22.34 13.79 7.68
CA CYS A 30 -21.87 12.49 8.14
C CYS A 30 -21.86 11.45 7.01
N LEU A 31 -22.84 11.47 6.11
CA LEU A 31 -22.87 10.59 4.94
C LEU A 31 -21.71 10.92 3.99
N ILE A 32 -21.44 12.21 3.73
CA ILE A 32 -20.33 12.63 2.87
C ILE A 32 -18.98 12.29 3.51
N SER A 33 -18.80 12.59 4.80
CA SER A 33 -17.51 12.44 5.49
C SER A 33 -17.21 11.03 6.00
N LYS A 34 -18.24 10.23 6.32
CA LYS A 34 -18.09 8.89 6.93
C LYS A 34 -18.60 7.74 6.05
N SER A 35 -19.18 8.01 4.87
CA SER A 35 -19.49 6.93 3.93
C SER A 35 -18.21 6.21 3.52
N LYS A 36 -18.19 4.90 3.74
CA LYS A 36 -17.14 4.04 3.21
C LYS A 36 -17.67 3.47 1.91
N ARG A 37 -17.01 3.78 0.79
CA ARG A 37 -17.33 3.20 -0.52
C ARG A 37 -17.30 1.67 -0.38
N ARG A 38 -18.48 1.03 -0.42
CA ARG A 38 -18.57 -0.44 -0.36
C ARG A 38 -18.18 -0.96 -1.74
N SER A 39 -17.09 -1.72 -1.84
CA SER A 39 -16.71 -2.29 -3.13
C SER A 39 -17.72 -3.38 -3.51
N GLU A 40 -18.45 -3.19 -4.59
CA GLU A 40 -19.36 -4.20 -5.17
C GLU A 40 -18.62 -5.28 -5.97
N LEU A 41 -17.31 -5.13 -6.15
CA LEU A 41 -16.50 -6.06 -6.90
C LEU A 41 -16.43 -7.41 -6.17
N LEU A 42 -16.84 -8.50 -6.84
CA LEU A 42 -16.65 -9.87 -6.37
C LEU A 42 -15.16 -10.12 -6.03
N PRO A 43 -14.83 -10.99 -5.07
CA PRO A 43 -13.44 -11.40 -4.87
C PRO A 43 -12.96 -12.03 -6.17
N THR A 44 -12.03 -11.39 -6.88
CA THR A 44 -11.35 -12.07 -7.98
C THR A 44 -10.56 -13.19 -7.34
N LYS A 45 -10.98 -14.44 -7.54
CA LYS A 45 -10.17 -15.64 -7.28
C LYS A 45 -8.98 -15.61 -8.24
N ARG A 46 -8.02 -14.72 -8.03
CA ARG A 46 -6.69 -14.88 -8.61
C ARG A 46 -5.86 -15.58 -7.56
N THR A 47 -5.65 -16.88 -7.77
CA THR A 47 -4.64 -17.65 -7.05
C THR A 47 -3.28 -17.17 -7.54
N THR A 48 -2.85 -15.99 -7.08
CA THR A 48 -1.49 -15.50 -7.35
C THR A 48 -0.52 -16.23 -6.44
N GLY A 49 0.54 -16.80 -6.99
CA GLY A 49 1.66 -17.34 -6.23
C GLY A 49 2.71 -16.27 -5.92
N PRO A 50 3.65 -16.56 -4.99
CA PRO A 50 4.79 -15.69 -4.74
C PRO A 50 5.55 -15.35 -6.02
N MET A 51 5.97 -14.09 -6.15
CA MET A 51 6.65 -13.52 -7.33
C MET A 51 5.81 -13.40 -8.61
N ASP A 52 4.50 -13.70 -8.56
CA ASP A 52 3.63 -13.43 -9.71
C ASP A 52 3.40 -11.93 -9.91
N ILE A 53 3.16 -11.19 -8.83
CA ILE A 53 2.88 -9.76 -8.87
C ILE A 53 3.59 -9.07 -7.71
N VAL A 54 4.55 -8.21 -8.03
CA VAL A 54 5.19 -7.31 -7.07
C VAL A 54 4.67 -5.90 -7.32
N ALA A 55 4.14 -5.27 -6.29
CA ALA A 55 3.75 -3.87 -6.30
C ALA A 55 4.85 -3.00 -5.68
N SER A 56 5.11 -1.85 -6.28
CA SER A 56 6.07 -0.87 -5.78
C SER A 56 5.47 0.53 -5.81
N ASP A 57 5.78 1.34 -4.79
CA ASP A 57 5.28 2.70 -4.65
C ASP A 57 6.30 3.58 -3.90
N ILE A 58 6.30 4.89 -4.19
CA ILE A 58 7.17 5.87 -3.53
C ILE A 58 6.36 6.76 -2.62
N MET A 59 6.78 6.82 -1.36
CA MET A 59 6.18 7.69 -0.36
C MET A 59 7.09 8.88 -0.05
N GLY A 60 6.52 10.07 0.09
CA GLY A 60 7.25 11.29 0.43
C GLY A 60 6.74 12.53 -0.34
N PRO A 61 7.47 13.66 -0.31
CA PRO A 61 8.69 13.86 0.46
C PRO A 61 8.36 13.96 1.96
N PHE A 62 9.27 13.54 2.82
CA PHE A 62 9.09 13.61 4.27
C PHE A 62 9.81 14.82 4.88
N ASP A 63 9.10 15.61 5.68
CA ASP A 63 9.53 16.93 6.21
C ASP A 63 10.71 16.94 7.18
N GLN A 64 11.24 15.77 7.56
CA GLN A 64 12.44 15.68 8.39
C GLN A 64 13.51 14.95 7.59
N ALA A 65 14.70 15.56 7.49
CA ALA A 65 15.90 14.86 7.05
C ALA A 65 16.05 13.61 7.93
N ASN A 66 15.64 12.46 7.39
CA ASN A 66 15.75 11.19 8.10
C ASN A 66 17.24 10.95 8.43
N ILE A 67 17.54 10.00 9.32
CA ILE A 67 18.89 9.69 9.83
C ILE A 67 19.97 9.59 8.72
N ASN A 68 19.58 9.32 7.47
CA ASN A 68 20.46 9.22 6.30
C ASN A 68 20.17 10.24 5.17
N SER A 69 19.63 11.43 5.45
CA SER A 69 19.28 12.48 4.46
C SER A 69 18.22 12.11 3.40
N GLY A 70 17.72 10.88 3.40
CA GLY A 70 16.70 10.42 2.46
C GLY A 70 15.33 11.03 2.74
N GLN A 71 14.69 11.59 1.71
CA GLN A 71 13.38 12.27 1.82
C GLN A 71 12.22 11.38 1.37
N TRP A 72 12.51 10.25 0.75
CA TRP A 72 11.51 9.38 0.15
C TRP A 72 11.70 7.95 0.65
N ALA A 73 10.62 7.17 0.60
CA ALA A 73 10.65 5.75 0.90
C ALA A 73 10.10 4.96 -0.27
N LEU A 74 10.87 4.02 -0.78
CA LEU A 74 10.45 3.05 -1.77
C LEU A 74 9.88 1.83 -1.04
N THR A 75 8.61 1.56 -1.26
CA THR A 75 7.93 0.37 -0.76
C THR A 75 7.85 -0.67 -1.86
N ILE A 76 8.20 -1.91 -1.55
CA ILE A 76 8.20 -3.03 -2.51
C ILE A 76 7.49 -4.19 -1.82
N ARG A 77 6.49 -4.77 -2.47
CA ARG A 77 5.64 -5.79 -1.85
C ARG A 77 5.21 -6.87 -2.82
N ASP A 78 5.42 -8.12 -2.46
CA ASP A 78 4.78 -9.26 -3.14
C ASP A 78 3.31 -9.37 -2.71
N ILE A 79 2.41 -9.32 -3.68
CA ILE A 79 0.96 -9.33 -3.44
C ILE A 79 0.50 -10.68 -2.88
N SER A 80 1.14 -11.77 -3.29
CA SER A 80 0.74 -13.12 -2.88
C SER A 80 1.21 -13.44 -1.46
N SER A 81 2.53 -13.40 -1.21
CA SER A 81 3.08 -13.75 0.10
C SER A 81 2.86 -12.67 1.15
N THR A 82 2.43 -11.49 0.74
CA THR A 82 2.30 -10.27 1.57
C THR A 82 3.63 -9.72 2.10
N TYR A 83 4.75 -10.39 1.82
CA TYR A 83 6.10 -9.96 2.16
C TYR A 83 6.41 -8.64 1.46
N GLY A 84 7.03 -7.72 2.19
CA GLY A 84 7.44 -6.44 1.65
C GLY A 84 8.67 -5.90 2.34
N GLU A 85 9.39 -5.05 1.63
CA GLU A 85 10.53 -4.30 2.12
C GLU A 85 10.27 -2.80 1.90
N CYS A 86 10.88 -1.97 2.74
CA CYS A 86 10.86 -0.53 2.62
C CYS A 86 12.29 -0.02 2.62
N HIS A 87 12.66 0.76 1.61
CA HIS A 87 14.01 1.30 1.43
C HIS A 87 13.95 2.83 1.44
N ILE A 88 14.81 3.46 2.24
CA ILE A 88 14.93 4.92 2.26
C ILE A 88 15.76 5.34 1.04
N ILE A 89 15.26 6.28 0.25
CA ILE A 89 15.95 6.81 -0.93
C ILE A 89 16.08 8.34 -0.83
N THR A 90 17.15 8.88 -1.42
CA THR A 90 17.44 10.32 -1.40
C THR A 90 16.68 11.05 -2.47
N THR A 91 16.71 10.53 -3.70
CA THR A 91 15.97 11.07 -4.84
C THR A 91 15.00 10.03 -5.40
N LYS A 92 13.99 10.46 -6.15
CA LYS A 92 13.09 9.54 -6.85
C LYS A 92 13.81 8.73 -7.94
N ASP A 93 14.87 9.29 -8.53
CA ASP A 93 15.64 8.65 -9.60
C ASP A 93 16.37 7.40 -9.11
N ASP A 94 16.73 7.35 -7.82
CA ASP A 94 17.36 6.19 -7.18
C ASP A 94 16.40 4.98 -7.09
N ALA A 95 15.09 5.21 -7.15
CA ALA A 95 14.07 4.18 -6.92
C ALA A 95 14.20 3.00 -7.90
N ALA A 96 14.48 3.30 -9.18
CA ALA A 96 14.60 2.28 -10.20
C ALA A 96 15.77 1.32 -9.92
N ALA A 97 16.94 1.86 -9.59
CA ALA A 97 18.13 1.06 -9.29
C ALA A 97 17.93 0.18 -8.04
N VAL A 98 17.36 0.75 -6.98
CA VAL A 98 17.05 0.02 -5.74
C VAL A 98 16.04 -1.09 -6.00
N LEU A 99 14.97 -0.80 -6.73
CA LEU A 99 13.93 -1.77 -7.09
C LEU A 99 14.51 -2.96 -7.89
N GLN A 100 15.33 -2.69 -8.89
CA GLN A 100 15.97 -3.74 -9.70
C GLN A 100 16.86 -4.66 -8.85
N GLY A 101 17.64 -4.08 -7.93
CA GLY A 101 18.49 -4.84 -7.01
C GLY A 101 17.69 -5.69 -6.02
N VAL A 102 16.58 -5.17 -5.50
CA VAL A 102 15.69 -5.91 -4.60
C VAL A 102 15.02 -7.08 -5.33
N ILE A 103 14.50 -6.84 -6.54
CA ILE A 103 13.89 -7.90 -7.35
C ILE A 103 14.92 -8.98 -7.67
N ALA A 104 16.13 -8.63 -8.11
CA ALA A 104 17.17 -9.61 -8.36
C ALA A 104 17.49 -10.46 -7.13
N ARG A 105 17.55 -9.83 -5.94
CA ARG A 105 17.74 -10.55 -4.66
C ARG A 105 16.58 -11.49 -4.36
N TRP A 106 15.34 -11.06 -4.57
CA TRP A 106 14.16 -11.90 -4.33
C TRP A 106 14.09 -13.08 -5.31
N GLU A 107 14.45 -12.87 -6.57
CA GLU A 107 14.47 -13.93 -7.57
C GLU A 107 15.42 -15.07 -7.18
N VAL A 108 16.62 -14.73 -6.68
CA VAL A 108 17.59 -15.72 -6.17
C VAL A 108 17.09 -16.40 -4.90
N LYS A 109 16.54 -15.64 -3.93
CA LYS A 109 16.06 -16.20 -2.65
C LYS A 109 14.88 -17.13 -2.81
N CYS A 110 13.96 -16.81 -3.72
CA CYS A 110 12.72 -17.54 -3.92
C CYS A 110 12.83 -18.62 -5.02
N ASP A 111 13.95 -18.66 -5.75
CA ASP A 111 14.14 -19.46 -6.96
C ASP A 111 12.99 -19.29 -7.96
N ARG A 112 12.55 -18.03 -8.14
CA ARG A 112 11.38 -17.65 -8.94
C ARG A 112 11.58 -16.31 -9.60
N LYS A 113 11.30 -16.22 -10.90
CA LYS A 113 11.34 -14.95 -11.64
C LYS A 113 10.08 -14.13 -11.40
N LEU A 114 10.24 -12.81 -11.36
CA LEU A 114 9.11 -11.89 -11.32
C LEU A 114 8.34 -11.97 -12.64
N LYS A 115 7.00 -12.07 -12.58
CA LYS A 115 6.15 -12.04 -13.79
C LYS A 115 5.61 -10.64 -14.08
N VAL A 116 5.02 -10.00 -13.08
CA VAL A 116 4.39 -8.69 -13.22
C VAL A 116 4.95 -7.72 -12.18
N LEU A 117 5.54 -6.62 -12.66
CA LEU A 117 5.85 -5.46 -11.83
C LEU A 117 4.70 -4.47 -11.95
N ARG A 118 4.13 -4.05 -10.83
CA ARG A 118 3.09 -3.04 -10.79
C ARG A 118 3.57 -1.81 -10.05
N THR A 119 3.58 -0.66 -10.72
CA THR A 119 3.96 0.61 -10.11
C THR A 119 2.87 1.64 -10.32
N ASP A 120 2.90 2.73 -9.57
CA ASP A 120 2.10 3.89 -9.91
C ASP A 120 2.56 4.52 -11.24
N GLY A 121 1.83 5.55 -11.68
CA GLY A 121 2.17 6.28 -12.90
C GLY A 121 3.40 7.18 -12.80
N GLY A 122 4.22 7.03 -11.75
CA GLY A 122 5.41 7.85 -11.54
C GLY A 122 6.42 7.70 -12.70
N SER A 123 6.87 8.83 -13.24
CA SER A 123 7.80 8.90 -14.37
C SER A 123 9.09 8.09 -14.18
N GLU A 124 9.53 7.96 -12.94
CA GLU A 124 10.70 7.20 -12.50
C GLU A 124 10.61 5.71 -12.89
N PHE A 125 9.42 5.11 -12.79
CA PHE A 125 9.18 3.73 -13.13
C PHE A 125 8.97 3.52 -14.63
N TRP A 126 8.59 4.56 -15.37
CA TRP A 126 8.30 4.51 -16.81
C TRP A 126 9.45 5.03 -17.67
N SER A 127 10.64 5.21 -17.09
CA SER A 127 11.85 5.56 -17.82
C SER A 127 12.21 4.51 -18.87
N LYS A 128 12.84 4.93 -19.98
CA LYS A 128 13.30 4.01 -21.04
C LYS A 128 14.20 2.90 -20.49
N GLY A 129 15.05 3.23 -19.52
CA GLY A 129 15.93 2.27 -18.87
C GLY A 129 15.17 1.20 -18.09
N MET A 130 14.14 1.59 -17.33
CA MET A 130 13.31 0.66 -16.59
C MET A 130 12.51 -0.27 -17.52
N LEU A 131 11.87 0.30 -18.54
CA LEU A 131 11.11 -0.48 -19.52
C LEU A 131 12.01 -1.46 -20.30
N HIS A 132 13.22 -1.04 -20.67
CA HIS A 132 14.20 -1.90 -21.30
C HIS A 132 14.61 -3.05 -20.36
N TRP A 133 14.89 -2.77 -19.08
CA TRP A 133 15.21 -3.78 -18.09
C TRP A 133 14.07 -4.79 -17.89
N CYS A 134 12.83 -4.33 -17.77
CA CYS A 134 11.64 -5.19 -17.69
C CYS A 134 11.55 -6.10 -18.91
N SER A 135 11.71 -5.55 -20.12
CA SER A 135 11.71 -6.30 -21.37
C SER A 135 12.80 -7.38 -21.40
N MET A 136 14.04 -7.03 -21.02
CA MET A 136 15.17 -7.96 -20.97
C MET A 136 14.94 -9.14 -20.01
N LYS A 137 14.22 -8.91 -18.91
CA LYS A 137 13.85 -9.98 -17.96
C LYS A 137 12.57 -10.73 -18.33
N GLY A 138 11.79 -10.25 -19.30
CA GLY A 138 10.45 -10.75 -19.60
C GLY A 138 9.41 -10.39 -18.55
N ILE A 139 9.63 -9.32 -17.78
CA ILE A 139 8.71 -8.80 -16.78
C ILE A 139 7.67 -7.92 -17.46
N MET A 140 6.39 -8.18 -17.22
CA MET A 140 5.30 -7.30 -17.62
C MET A 140 5.21 -6.13 -16.65
N HIS A 141 5.37 -4.90 -17.14
CA HIS A 141 5.21 -3.70 -16.33
C HIS A 141 3.79 -3.15 -16.48
N GLU A 142 3.04 -3.14 -15.38
CA GLU A 142 1.68 -2.62 -15.31
C GLU A 142 1.63 -1.32 -14.52
N GLN A 143 0.83 -0.36 -15.00
CA GLN A 143 0.46 0.81 -14.22
C GLN A 143 -0.67 0.45 -13.27
N SER A 144 -0.55 0.80 -11.98
CA SER A 144 -1.65 0.68 -11.04
C SER A 144 -2.76 1.66 -11.42
N LEU A 145 -3.95 1.14 -11.72
CA LEU A 145 -5.11 1.99 -11.98
C LEU A 145 -5.51 2.73 -10.68
N PRO A 146 -5.75 4.05 -10.72
CA PRO A 146 -6.15 4.85 -9.55
C PRO A 146 -7.43 4.39 -8.83
N MET A 147 -8.15 3.41 -9.39
CA MET A 147 -9.51 3.02 -8.98
C MET A 147 -9.69 1.52 -8.73
N ASN A 148 -8.63 0.71 -8.71
CA ASN A 148 -8.76 -0.71 -8.35
C ASN A 148 -8.63 -0.92 -6.83
N HIS A 149 -9.65 -0.43 -6.10
CA HIS A 149 -9.75 -0.35 -4.62
C HIS A 149 -9.26 -1.59 -3.86
N LYS A 150 -9.43 -2.80 -4.40
CA LYS A 150 -8.96 -4.04 -3.73
C LYS A 150 -7.46 -4.30 -3.89
N GLN A 151 -6.92 -4.09 -5.09
CA GLN A 151 -5.52 -4.37 -5.40
C GLN A 151 -4.62 -3.27 -4.86
N ASN A 152 -5.04 -2.01 -5.05
CA ASN A 152 -4.43 -0.87 -4.37
C ASN A 152 -4.59 -0.97 -2.86
N GLY A 153 -5.75 -1.40 -2.35
CA GLY A 153 -5.99 -1.47 -0.90
C GLY A 153 -5.01 -2.39 -0.14
N VAL A 154 -4.41 -3.40 -0.79
CA VAL A 154 -3.36 -4.23 -0.16
C VAL A 154 -2.05 -3.44 -0.07
N ALA A 155 -1.57 -2.86 -1.17
CA ALA A 155 -0.36 -2.02 -1.19
C ALA A 155 -0.53 -0.76 -0.31
N GLU A 156 -1.63 -0.03 -0.45
CA GLU A 156 -1.96 1.16 0.35
C GLU A 156 -2.04 0.87 1.86
N ARG A 157 -2.55 -0.30 2.28
CA ARG A 157 -2.54 -0.69 3.70
C ARG A 157 -1.11 -0.91 4.21
N TYR A 158 -0.25 -1.49 3.39
CA TYR A 158 1.16 -1.65 3.74
C TYR A 158 1.84 -0.29 3.86
N ASN A 159 1.67 0.59 2.87
CA ASN A 159 2.24 1.94 2.87
C ASN A 159 1.77 2.75 4.08
N ARG A 160 0.48 2.65 4.42
CA ARG A 160 -0.07 3.26 5.64
C ARG A 160 0.55 2.69 6.92
N SER A 161 0.74 1.38 6.99
CA SER A 161 1.39 0.73 8.13
C SER A 161 2.85 1.19 8.29
N VAL A 162 3.58 1.31 7.17
CA VAL A 162 4.95 1.84 7.14
C VAL A 162 4.99 3.29 7.63
N ALA A 163 4.05 4.13 7.17
CA ALA A 163 3.94 5.52 7.64
C ALA A 163 3.60 5.62 9.14
N ASP A 164 2.71 4.75 9.65
CA ASP A 164 2.32 4.76 11.07
C ASP A 164 3.46 4.28 11.98
N ILE A 165 4.19 3.24 11.57
CA ILE A 165 5.40 2.78 12.28
C ILE A 165 6.43 3.90 12.36
N ARG A 166 6.68 4.60 11.25
CA ARG A 166 7.59 5.74 11.22
C ARG A 166 7.22 6.82 12.24
N ARG A 167 5.95 7.22 12.31
CA ARG A 167 5.47 8.23 13.28
C ARG A 167 5.62 7.81 14.74
N THR A 168 5.74 6.51 15.00
CA THR A 168 5.87 5.97 16.36
C THR A 168 7.33 5.84 16.79
N ILE A 169 8.25 5.66 15.84
CA ILE A 169 9.68 5.48 16.10
C ILE A 169 10.44 6.81 16.17
N LEU A 170 9.97 7.84 15.44
CA LEU A 170 10.47 9.22 15.51
C LEU A 170 9.85 9.98 16.68
#